data_AF-A0A2V6W678-F1
#
_entry.id   AF-A0A2V6W678-F1
#
_cell.length_a   1.000
_cell.length_b   1.000
_cell.length_c   1.000
_cell.angle_alpha   90.00
_cell.angle_beta   90.00
_cell.angle_gamma   90.00
#
_symmetry.space_group_name_H-M   'P 1'
#
loop_
_entity.id
_entity.type
_entity.pdbx_description
1 polymer ?
#
loop_
_entity_poly.entity_id
_entity_poly.type
_entity_poly.pdbx_seq_one_letter_code
_entity_poly.pdbx_strand_id
1 'polypeptide(L)'
;MAALLEQEPGTALCDACLSFACSTVLIEVRQITESLVAQGPEFQRASTCASCRRTVPAAFRRKPAKCVHCSEAMGDHDTGLLVDGQAFHVHCLRRLITDEKVHVSRTLNRRSRDLIAQSRRRIGEANALS
;
A
#
# COMPACT_ATOMS: atom_id res chain seq x y z
N MET A 1 9.63 -25.83 -3.77
CA MET A 1 10.25 -24.70 -4.50
C MET A 1 9.38 -23.44 -4.51
N ALA A 2 8.09 -23.51 -4.87
CA ALA A 2 7.16 -22.37 -4.75
C ALA A 2 7.17 -21.77 -3.33
N ALA A 3 7.16 -22.63 -2.29
CA ALA A 3 7.30 -22.23 -0.89
C ALA A 3 8.52 -21.34 -0.58
N LEU A 4 9.66 -21.49 -1.27
CA LEU A 4 10.86 -20.67 -1.02
C LEU A 4 10.68 -19.24 -1.57
N LEU A 5 10.02 -19.09 -2.72
CA LEU A 5 9.70 -17.79 -3.29
C LEU A 5 8.50 -17.14 -2.58
N GLU A 6 7.62 -17.94 -1.99
CA GLU A 6 6.49 -17.47 -1.17
C GLU A 6 6.93 -16.92 0.19
N GLN A 7 7.94 -17.54 0.81
CA GLN A 7 8.45 -17.14 2.13
C GLN A 7 9.14 -15.78 2.14
N GLU A 8 9.83 -15.42 1.05
CA GLU A 8 10.58 -14.16 0.95
C GLU A 8 10.21 -13.37 -0.32
N PRO A 9 9.01 -12.73 -0.35
CA PRO A 9 8.59 -11.93 -1.50
C PRO A 9 9.60 -10.82 -1.81
N GLY A 10 9.82 -10.54 -3.09
CA GLY A 10 10.76 -9.53 -3.58
C GLY A 10 12.22 -10.01 -3.69
N THR A 11 12.56 -11.19 -3.20
CA THR A 11 13.90 -11.76 -3.32
C THR A 11 14.03 -12.55 -4.62
N ALA A 12 14.80 -12.01 -5.58
CA ALA A 12 15.00 -12.66 -6.88
C ALA A 12 16.12 -13.71 -6.84
N LEU A 13 15.80 -14.95 -7.21
CA LEU A 13 16.75 -16.06 -7.28
C LEU A 13 16.78 -16.66 -8.68
N CYS A 14 17.97 -16.94 -9.19
CA CYS A 14 18.12 -17.63 -10.47
C CYS A 14 17.88 -19.13 -10.31
N ASP A 15 17.55 -19.80 -11.42
CA ASP A 15 17.23 -21.23 -11.44
C ASP A 15 18.35 -22.10 -10.85
N ALA A 16 19.62 -21.72 -11.04
CA ALA A 16 20.76 -22.43 -10.44
C ALA A 16 20.80 -22.33 -8.91
N CYS A 17 20.55 -21.15 -8.35
CA CYS A 17 20.49 -20.96 -6.89
C CYS A 17 19.26 -21.68 -6.29
N LEU A 18 18.14 -21.66 -6.99
CA LEU A 18 16.92 -22.38 -6.59
C LEU A 18 17.12 -23.90 -6.63
N SER A 19 17.75 -24.40 -7.70
CA SER A 19 18.12 -25.82 -7.86
C SER A 19 19.01 -26.29 -6.72
N PHE A 20 20.04 -25.51 -6.40
CA PHE A 20 20.92 -25.79 -5.26
C PHE A 20 20.15 -25.79 -3.92
N ALA A 21 19.37 -24.74 -3.64
CA ALA A 21 18.65 -24.60 -2.38
C ALA A 21 17.57 -25.68 -2.17
N CYS A 22 16.91 -26.10 -3.26
CA CYS A 22 15.85 -27.10 -3.22
C CYS A 22 16.36 -28.53 -3.47
N SER A 23 17.68 -28.74 -3.66
CA SER A 23 18.27 -30.05 -3.97
C SER A 23 17.57 -30.79 -5.13
N THR A 24 17.22 -30.06 -6.18
CA THR A 24 16.49 -30.55 -7.37
C THR A 24 17.30 -30.23 -8.62
N VAL A 25 16.98 -30.89 -9.75
CA VAL A 25 17.69 -30.66 -11.00
C VAL A 25 17.28 -29.34 -11.67
N LEU A 26 18.24 -28.70 -12.33
CA LEU A 26 18.05 -27.39 -12.94
C LEU A 26 16.88 -27.32 -13.94
N ILE A 27 16.65 -28.42 -14.68
CA ILE A 27 15.59 -28.48 -15.68
C ILE A 27 14.19 -28.43 -15.06
N GLU A 28 13.98 -29.12 -13.93
CA GLU A 28 12.72 -29.09 -13.17
C GLU A 28 12.47 -27.68 -12.63
N VAL A 29 13.51 -27.05 -12.08
CA VAL A 29 13.41 -25.68 -11.57
C VAL A 29 12.97 -24.73 -12.67
N ARG A 30 13.62 -24.80 -13.83
CA ARG A 30 13.31 -23.94 -14.96
C ARG A 30 11.87 -24.09 -15.44
N GLN A 31 11.38 -25.33 -15.55
CA GLN A 31 10.00 -25.59 -15.95
C GLN A 31 9.00 -24.98 -14.95
N ILE A 32 9.27 -25.13 -13.65
CA ILE A 32 8.41 -24.58 -12.60
C ILE A 32 8.46 -23.05 -12.60
N THR A 33 9.64 -22.42 -12.69
CA THR A 33 9.75 -20.95 -12.68
C THR A 33 9.15 -20.32 -13.94
N GLU A 34 9.28 -20.98 -15.10
CA GLU A 34 8.59 -20.58 -16.33
C GLU A 34 7.06 -20.68 -16.18
N SER A 35 6.56 -21.78 -15.61
CA SER A 35 5.12 -21.95 -15.36
C SER A 35 4.57 -20.90 -14.39
N LEU A 36 5.26 -20.63 -13.28
CA LEU A 36 4.84 -19.63 -12.28
C LEU A 36 4.74 -18.23 -12.89
N VAL A 37 5.74 -17.83 -13.68
CA VAL A 37 5.73 -16.51 -14.36
C VAL A 37 4.64 -16.43 -15.43
N ALA A 38 4.29 -17.54 -16.07
CA ALA A 38 3.22 -17.58 -17.08
C ALA A 38 1.81 -17.52 -16.48
N GLN A 39 1.62 -18.00 -15.24
CA GLN A 39 0.30 -18.10 -14.60
C GLN A 39 -0.27 -16.75 -14.13
N GLY A 40 0.56 -15.71 -13.96
CA GLY A 40 0.04 -14.39 -13.58
C GLY A 40 1.09 -13.40 -13.10
N PRO A 41 0.66 -12.17 -12.75
CA PRO A 41 1.55 -11.05 -12.40
C PRO A 41 2.22 -11.18 -11.02
N GLU A 42 1.82 -12.18 -10.23
CA GLU A 42 2.39 -12.46 -8.91
C GLU A 42 3.87 -12.85 -8.98
N PHE A 43 4.28 -13.56 -10.02
CA PHE A 43 5.67 -13.96 -10.23
C PHE A 43 6.28 -13.18 -11.39
N GLN A 44 7.47 -12.63 -11.17
CA GLN A 44 8.16 -11.81 -12.16
C GLN A 44 9.63 -12.21 -12.26
N ARG A 45 10.30 -11.70 -13.30
CA ARG A 45 11.74 -11.88 -13.52
C ARG A 45 12.49 -10.58 -13.28
N ALA A 46 13.56 -10.67 -12.52
CA ALA A 46 14.61 -9.67 -12.44
C ALA A 46 15.82 -10.10 -13.28
N SER A 47 16.73 -9.17 -13.52
CA SER A 47 17.98 -9.40 -14.27
C SER A 47 19.16 -9.80 -13.39
N THR A 48 19.02 -9.78 -12.05
CA THR A 48 20.11 -10.05 -11.11
C THR A 48 19.63 -10.96 -9.98
N CYS A 49 20.44 -11.97 -9.66
CA CYS A 49 20.17 -12.89 -8.55
C CYS A 49 20.64 -12.30 -7.21
N ALA A 50 19.78 -12.28 -6.19
CA ALA A 50 20.11 -11.78 -4.85
C ALA A 50 21.16 -12.63 -4.12
N SER A 51 21.18 -13.95 -4.39
CA SER A 51 22.12 -14.89 -3.78
C SER A 51 23.50 -14.84 -4.42
N CYS A 52 23.62 -15.19 -5.70
CA CYS A 52 24.93 -15.25 -6.38
C CYS A 52 25.38 -13.94 -7.02
N ARG A 53 24.56 -12.88 -6.98
CA ARG A 53 24.84 -11.54 -7.54
C ARG A 53 25.16 -11.48 -9.03
N ARG A 54 25.00 -12.58 -9.77
CA ARG A 54 25.19 -12.63 -11.22
C ARG A 54 24.01 -11.99 -11.96
N THR A 55 24.31 -11.37 -13.10
CA THR A 55 23.32 -10.88 -14.07
C THR A 55 22.76 -12.05 -14.87
N VAL A 56 21.67 -12.62 -14.39
CA VAL A 56 20.97 -13.76 -14.99
C VAL A 56 19.47 -13.64 -14.69
N PRO A 57 18.58 -14.24 -15.51
CA PRO A 57 17.16 -14.31 -15.19
C PRO A 57 16.94 -14.89 -13.78
N ALA A 58 16.23 -14.14 -12.95
CA ALA A 58 15.96 -14.51 -11.57
C ALA A 58 14.47 -14.33 -11.26
N ALA A 59 13.81 -15.41 -10.83
CA ALA A 59 12.39 -15.38 -10.48
C ALA A 59 12.19 -14.85 -9.06
N PHE A 60 11.13 -14.08 -8.85
CA PHE A 60 10.68 -13.64 -7.54
C PHE A 60 9.16 -13.54 -7.50
N ARG A 61 8.60 -13.71 -6.30
CA ARG A 61 7.21 -13.32 -6.02
C ARG A 61 7.16 -11.83 -5.72
N ARG A 62 6.28 -11.09 -6.38
CA ARG A 62 6.08 -9.65 -6.15
C ARG A 62 5.59 -9.43 -4.72
N LYS A 63 6.12 -8.40 -4.04
CA LYS A 63 5.55 -7.96 -2.76
C LYS A 63 4.16 -7.34 -3.03
N PRO A 64 3.11 -7.74 -2.28
CA PRO A 64 1.84 -7.03 -2.35
C PRO A 64 2.07 -5.56 -1.98
N ALA A 65 1.34 -4.65 -2.63
CA ALA A 65 1.33 -3.25 -2.21
C ALA A 65 0.87 -3.16 -0.74
N LYS A 66 1.31 -2.14 -0.01
CA LYS A 66 0.86 -1.89 1.37
C LYS A 66 0.04 -0.62 1.41
N CYS A 67 -0.98 -0.60 2.26
CA CYS A 67 -1.71 0.63 2.55
C CYS A 67 -0.80 1.57 3.36
N VAL A 68 -0.64 2.81 2.91
CA VAL A 68 0.15 3.83 3.62
C VAL A 68 -0.45 4.18 4.99
N HIS A 69 -1.76 4.06 5.15
CA HIS A 69 -2.45 4.42 6.40
C HIS A 69 -2.32 3.37 7.50
N CYS A 70 -2.65 2.10 7.22
CA CYS A 70 -2.63 1.03 8.22
C CYS A 70 -1.39 0.12 8.13
N SER A 71 -0.53 0.30 7.12
CA SER A 71 0.66 -0.53 6.84
C SER A 71 0.40 -1.99 6.48
N GLU A 72 -0.86 -2.42 6.45
CA GLU A 72 -1.26 -3.78 6.06
C GLU A 72 -1.18 -3.98 4.54
N ALA A 73 -1.04 -5.25 4.13
CA ALA A 73 -0.99 -5.63 2.72
C ALA A 73 -2.34 -5.38 2.01
N MET A 74 -2.25 -4.96 0.76
CA MET A 74 -3.37 -4.87 -0.16
C MET A 74 -3.57 -6.26 -0.77
N GLY A 75 -4.65 -6.95 -0.40
CA GLY A 75 -5.01 -8.23 -0.99
C GLY A 75 -5.52 -8.06 -2.42
N ASP A 76 -5.54 -9.15 -3.21
CA ASP A 76 -6.00 -9.11 -4.61
C ASP A 76 -7.46 -8.65 -4.77
N HIS A 77 -8.26 -8.79 -3.72
CA HIS A 77 -9.67 -8.37 -3.70
C HIS A 77 -9.88 -6.97 -3.10
N ASP A 78 -8.86 -6.42 -2.42
CA ASP A 78 -8.85 -5.04 -1.99
C ASP A 78 -8.29 -4.21 -3.15
N THR A 79 -9.19 -3.78 -4.04
CA THR A 79 -8.85 -2.86 -5.13
C THR A 79 -8.48 -1.52 -4.52
N GLY A 80 -7.23 -1.42 -4.07
CA GLY A 80 -6.66 -0.25 -3.45
C GLY A 80 -6.85 0.98 -4.31
N LEU A 81 -7.08 2.11 -3.66
CA LEU A 81 -7.05 3.39 -4.32
C LEU A 81 -5.62 3.92 -4.29
N LEU A 82 -5.13 4.33 -5.46
CA LEU A 82 -3.90 5.09 -5.58
C LEU A 82 -4.24 6.59 -5.54
N VAL A 83 -3.71 7.29 -4.55
CA VAL A 83 -3.81 8.75 -4.41
C VAL A 83 -2.39 9.28 -4.40
N ASP A 84 -2.04 10.16 -5.35
CA ASP A 84 -0.68 10.71 -5.49
C ASP A 84 0.43 9.64 -5.52
N GLY A 85 0.15 8.48 -6.13
CA GLY A 85 1.08 7.34 -6.20
C GLY A 85 1.16 6.49 -4.93
N GLN A 86 0.42 6.84 -3.87
CA GLN A 86 0.35 6.11 -2.61
C GLN A 86 -0.88 5.19 -2.59
N ALA A 87 -0.69 3.95 -2.14
CA ALA A 87 -1.78 2.97 -2.05
C ALA A 87 -2.52 3.05 -0.72
N PHE A 88 -3.86 3.00 -0.78
CA PHE A 88 -4.75 2.96 0.37
C PHE A 88 -5.84 1.90 0.22
N HIS A 89 -6.23 1.24 1.32
CA HIS A 89 -7.53 0.57 1.36
C HIS A 89 -8.64 1.60 1.21
N VAL A 90 -9.71 1.22 0.52
CA VAL A 90 -10.89 2.09 0.33
C VAL A 90 -11.45 2.55 1.67
N HIS A 91 -11.52 1.65 2.66
CA HIS A 91 -12.03 1.97 3.99
C HIS A 91 -11.09 2.91 4.77
N CYS A 92 -9.76 2.70 4.69
CA CYS A 92 -8.77 3.59 5.30
C CYS A 92 -8.85 5.00 4.72
N LEU A 93 -8.93 5.12 3.38
CA LEU A 93 -9.05 6.41 2.72
C LEU A 93 -10.36 7.12 3.08
N ARG A 94 -11.49 6.40 3.09
CA ARG A 94 -12.78 6.95 3.52
C ARG A 94 -12.73 7.49 4.95
N ARG A 95 -12.05 6.78 5.85
CA ARG A 95 -11.87 7.22 7.24
C ARG A 95 -11.08 8.52 7.32
N LEU A 96 -9.94 8.61 6.63
CA LEU A 96 -9.13 9.84 6.55
C LEU A 96 -9.93 11.04 6.01
N ILE A 97 -10.66 10.85 4.92
CA ILE A 97 -11.51 11.91 4.33
C ILE A 97 -12.60 12.34 5.32
N THR A 98 -13.18 11.40 6.06
CA THR A 98 -14.24 11.69 7.04
C THR A 98 -13.68 12.45 8.24
N ASP A 99 -12.55 12.02 8.77
CA ASP A 99 -11.87 12.68 9.88
C ASP A 99 -11.52 14.13 9.52
N GLU A 100 -11.03 14.36 8.30
CA GLU A 100 -10.75 15.71 7.78
C GLU A 100 -12.03 16.56 7.68
N LYS A 101 -13.11 16.02 7.11
CA LYS A 101 -14.40 16.72 7.01
C LYS A 101 -14.97 17.08 8.39
N VAL A 102 -14.85 16.19 9.36
CA VAL A 102 -15.30 16.43 10.74
C VAL A 102 -14.45 17.52 11.39
N HIS A 103 -13.13 17.50 11.18
CA HIS A 103 -12.23 18.51 11.70
C HIS A 103 -12.59 19.91 11.16
N VAL A 104 -12.70 20.04 9.83
CA VAL A 104 -13.11 21.30 9.17
C VAL A 104 -14.47 21.78 9.66
N SER A 105 -15.46 20.89 9.73
CA SER A 105 -16.81 21.22 10.21
C SER A 105 -16.80 21.71 11.66
N ARG A 106 -15.99 21.12 12.54
CA ARG A 106 -15.84 21.56 13.94
C ARG A 106 -15.17 22.92 14.04
N THR A 107 -14.17 23.20 13.21
CA THR A 107 -13.47 24.49 13.17
C THR A 107 -14.39 25.60 12.67
N LEU A 108 -15.13 25.36 11.59
CA LEU A 108 -16.10 26.31 11.05
C LEU A 108 -17.25 26.59 12.02
N ASN A 109 -17.80 25.56 12.67
CA ASN A 109 -18.86 25.73 13.66
C ASN A 109 -18.41 26.55 14.88
N ARG A 110 -17.17 26.38 15.35
CA ARG A 110 -16.61 27.21 16.42
C ARG A 110 -16.55 28.67 16.01
N ARG A 111 -15.95 28.96 14.85
CA ARG A 111 -15.84 30.32 14.32
C ARG A 111 -17.20 30.99 14.11
N SER A 112 -18.19 30.24 13.60
CA SER A 112 -19.55 30.74 13.41
C SER A 112 -20.20 31.14 14.74
N ARG A 113 -20.10 30.29 15.77
CA ARG A 113 -20.64 30.58 17.11
C ARG A 113 -19.98 31.81 17.74
N ASP A 114 -18.67 31.95 17.58
CA ASP A 114 -17.93 33.12 18.10
C ASP A 114 -18.39 34.42 17.43
N LEU A 115 -18.59 34.42 16.11
CA LEU A 115 -19.09 35.57 15.37
C LEU A 115 -20.53 35.94 15.78
N ILE A 116 -21.40 34.95 15.96
CA ILE A 116 -22.77 35.18 16.45
C ILE A 116 -22.76 35.76 17.86
N ALA A 117 -21.92 35.24 18.76
CA ALA A 117 -21.78 35.75 20.13
C ALA A 117 -21.23 37.19 20.16
N GLN A 118 -20.27 37.52 19.29
CA GLN A 118 -19.77 38.89 19.15
C GLN A 118 -20.83 39.85 18.63
N SER A 119 -21.59 39.44 17.61
CA SER A 119 -22.70 40.25 17.07
C SER A 119 -23.76 40.53 18.14
N ARG A 120 -24.16 39.50 18.90
CA ARG A 120 -25.13 39.65 20.02
C ARG A 120 -24.64 40.61 21.11
N ARG A 121 -23.35 40.57 21.46
CA ARG A 121 -22.77 41.51 22.44
C ARG A 121 -22.84 42.95 21.95
N ARG A 122 -22.44 43.21 20.70
CA ARG A 122 -22.49 44.57 20.11
C ARG A 122 -23.90 45.14 20.03
N ILE A 123 -24.89 44.32 19.69
CA ILE A 123 -26.30 44.73 19.66
C ILE A 123 -26.80 45.03 21.08
N GLY A 124 -26.43 44.21 22.07
CA GLY A 124 -26.77 44.46 23.47
C GLY A 124 -26.15 45.74 24.03
N GLU A 125 -24.88 46.00 23.71
CA GLU A 125 -24.16 47.23 24.09
C GLU A 125 -24.80 48.48 23.43
N ALA A 126 -25.16 48.40 22.14
CA ALA A 126 -25.83 49.50 21.44
C ALA A 126 -27.21 49.82 22.04
N ASN A 127 -27.98 48.80 22.43
CA ASN A 127 -29.29 48.98 23.06
C ASN A 127 -29.21 49.48 24.51
N ALA A 128 -28.09 49.30 25.21
CA ALA A 128 -27.90 49.77 26.58
C ALA A 128 -27.41 51.23 26.66
N LEU A 129 -26.93 51.78 25.55
CA LEU A 129 -26.43 53.15 25.40
C LEU A 129 -27.45 54.10 24.74
N SER A 130 -28.66 53.60 24.45
CA SER A 130 -29.80 54.34 23.89
C SER A 130 -30.86 54.56 24.96
#